data_AF-A0A0B5FD08-F1
#
_entry.id   AF-A0A0B5FD08-F1
#
_cell.length_a   1.000
_cell.length_b   1.000
_cell.length_c   1.000
_cell.angle_alpha   90.00
_cell.angle_beta   90.00
_cell.angle_gamma   90.00
#
_symmetry.space_group_name_H-M   'P 1'
#
loop_
_entity.id
_entity.type
_entity.pdbx_description
1 polymer ?
#
loop_
_entity_poly.entity_id
_entity_poly.type
_entity_poly.pdbx_seq_one_letter_code
_entity_poly.pdbx_strand_id
1 'polypeptide(L)'
;MKSDDIDNEELTRLLRKFGKAGDRSREALAAHRKFYDHIARVLDRQALQATNYNEDLAVAAVQDAWLRILRKAETYDPTRATVKTWVKDITYKSAVDVLRKHYKHNRNTSLSNDDAVPTDADGDSLATRTGAGHWLATVTDPDETACELPSPEDRVYGSQLERVMRTCLDTLPTGDGPNYRLAMELSLEEGLSYADMTVRLQDQTPPGVLINAEQVRGWVRQATQRMRRCVSAKLGWTRPPKGNPAVDQEETRA
;
A
#
# COMPACT_ATOMS: atom_id res chain seq x y z
N MET A 1 5.73 -31.13 -9.21
CA MET A 1 4.90 -31.63 -8.09
C MET A 1 4.04 -30.46 -7.60
N LYS A 2 2.75 -30.42 -7.98
CA LYS A 2 1.82 -29.34 -7.59
C LYS A 2 1.42 -29.56 -6.12
N SER A 3 2.29 -29.16 -5.20
CA SER A 3 1.85 -28.82 -3.85
C SER A 3 1.09 -27.49 -3.92
N ASP A 4 0.19 -27.23 -2.98
CA ASP A 4 -0.36 -25.90 -2.66
C ASP A 4 -1.88 -25.71 -2.79
N ASP A 5 -2.67 -26.76 -2.69
CA ASP A 5 -3.99 -26.61 -2.07
C ASP A 5 -4.12 -27.62 -0.92
N ILE A 6 -3.50 -27.28 0.21
CA ILE A 6 -3.93 -27.87 1.48
C ILE A 6 -5.40 -27.48 1.63
N ASP A 7 -6.26 -28.50 1.78
CA ASP A 7 -7.69 -28.32 1.95
C ASP A 7 -7.98 -27.43 3.17
N ASN A 8 -9.05 -26.64 3.08
CA ASN A 8 -9.54 -25.80 4.16
C ASN A 8 -9.78 -26.60 5.46
N GLU A 9 -10.16 -27.87 5.34
CA GLU A 9 -10.30 -28.79 6.47
C GLU A 9 -8.96 -29.00 7.21
N GLU A 10 -7.88 -29.22 6.47
CA GLU A 10 -6.56 -29.44 7.06
C GLU A 10 -6.01 -28.14 7.68
N LEU A 11 -6.21 -26.99 7.04
CA LEU A 11 -5.89 -25.69 7.64
C LEU A 11 -6.68 -25.44 8.93
N THR A 12 -7.96 -25.80 8.95
CA THR A 12 -8.81 -25.68 10.14
C THR A 12 -8.31 -26.60 11.26
N ARG A 13 -7.91 -27.83 10.92
CA ARG A 13 -7.35 -28.79 11.88
C ARG A 13 -6.05 -28.27 12.50
N LEU A 14 -5.14 -27.72 11.68
CA LEU A 14 -3.90 -27.11 12.16
C LEU A 14 -4.20 -25.92 13.07
N LEU A 15 -5.11 -25.03 12.66
CA LEU A 15 -5.53 -23.85 13.43
C LEU A 15 -6.04 -24.23 14.82
N ARG A 16 -6.91 -25.25 14.92
CA ARG A 16 -7.45 -25.73 16.21
C ARG A 16 -6.40 -26.38 17.10
N LYS A 17 -5.35 -26.97 16.53
CA LYS A 17 -4.27 -27.61 17.29
C LYS A 17 -3.37 -26.61 18.00
N PHE A 18 -2.94 -25.55 17.32
CA PHE A 18 -2.10 -24.51 17.95
C PHE A 18 -2.89 -23.35 18.55
N GLY A 19 -4.19 -23.26 18.27
CA GLY A 19 -5.04 -22.18 18.78
C GLY A 19 -5.28 -22.25 20.29
N LYS A 20 -5.19 -23.43 20.92
CA LYS A 20 -5.44 -23.62 22.35
C LYS A 20 -4.51 -22.76 23.21
N ALA A 21 -5.09 -21.84 23.97
CA ALA A 21 -4.36 -20.89 24.81
C ALA A 21 -3.49 -21.63 25.84
N GLY A 22 -2.19 -21.32 25.83
CA GLY A 22 -1.22 -21.91 26.76
C GLY A 22 -0.63 -23.26 26.35
N ASP A 23 -1.09 -23.87 25.25
CA ASP A 23 -0.53 -25.13 24.75
C ASP A 23 0.80 -24.89 24.02
N ARG A 24 1.91 -25.14 24.72
CA ARG A 24 3.28 -25.07 24.17
C ARG A 24 3.84 -26.47 23.84
N SER A 25 2.98 -27.45 23.66
CA SER A 25 3.39 -28.81 23.31
C SER A 25 4.16 -28.84 21.99
N ARG A 26 5.07 -29.80 21.86
CA ARG A 26 5.84 -30.02 20.62
C ARG A 26 4.91 -30.18 19.40
N GLU A 27 3.75 -30.80 19.60
CA GLU A 27 2.75 -30.99 18.56
C GLU A 27 2.05 -29.68 18.14
N ALA A 28 1.76 -28.79 19.09
CA ALA A 28 1.18 -27.47 18.81
C ALA A 28 2.17 -26.60 18.02
N LEU A 29 3.45 -26.62 18.40
CA LEU A 29 4.53 -25.92 17.68
C LEU A 29 4.72 -26.48 16.26
N ALA A 30 4.67 -27.81 16.10
CA ALA A 30 4.75 -28.45 14.80
C ALA A 30 3.54 -28.12 13.91
N ALA A 31 2.34 -28.03 14.49
CA ALA A 31 1.12 -27.62 13.78
C ALA A 31 1.19 -26.15 13.35
N HIS A 32 1.66 -25.26 14.23
CA HIS A 32 1.88 -23.85 13.91
C HIS A 32 2.87 -23.69 12.77
N ARG A 33 4.02 -24.39 12.81
CA ARG A 33 5.02 -24.33 11.73
C ARG A 33 4.45 -24.75 10.38
N LYS A 34 3.72 -25.87 10.34
CA LYS A 34 3.05 -26.32 9.11
C LYS A 34 2.02 -25.32 8.58
N PHE A 35 1.28 -24.67 9.47
CA PHE A 35 0.34 -23.62 9.10
C PHE A 35 1.06 -22.39 8.53
N TYR A 36 2.13 -21.97 9.20
CA TYR A 36 2.97 -20.85 8.78
C TYR A 36 3.54 -21.09 7.38
N ASP A 37 4.16 -22.23 7.13
CA ASP A 37 4.79 -22.56 5.85
C ASP A 37 3.81 -22.46 4.67
N HIS A 38 2.52 -22.78 4.90
CA HIS A 38 1.49 -22.73 3.86
C HIS A 38 0.88 -21.33 3.66
N ILE A 39 0.77 -20.53 4.72
CA ILE A 39 0.01 -19.28 4.73
C ILE A 39 0.91 -18.04 4.59
N ALA A 40 2.18 -18.11 5.00
CA ALA A 40 3.11 -16.98 5.02
C ALA A 40 3.17 -16.24 3.68
N ARG A 41 3.47 -16.96 2.58
CA ARG A 41 3.53 -16.36 1.23
C ARG A 41 2.24 -15.69 0.78
N VAL A 42 1.09 -16.21 1.25
CA VAL A 42 -0.22 -15.64 0.94
C VAL A 42 -0.43 -14.32 1.69
N LEU A 43 -0.01 -14.25 2.95
CA LEU A 43 -0.10 -13.03 3.76
C LEU A 43 0.88 -11.98 3.29
N ASP A 44 2.14 -12.35 3.02
CA ASP A 44 3.18 -11.42 2.57
C ASP A 44 2.73 -10.72 1.28
N ARG A 45 2.25 -11.49 0.31
CA ARG A 45 1.73 -10.94 -0.95
C ARG A 45 0.52 -10.05 -0.71
N GLN A 46 -0.40 -10.46 0.16
CA GLN A 46 -1.60 -9.67 0.46
C GLN A 46 -1.25 -8.35 1.15
N ALA A 47 -0.31 -8.37 2.09
CA ALA A 47 0.15 -7.20 2.82
C ALA A 47 0.87 -6.21 1.89
N LEU A 48 1.78 -6.70 1.03
CA LEU A 48 2.44 -5.88 -0.01
C LEU A 48 1.41 -5.20 -0.91
N GLN A 49 0.41 -5.94 -1.39
CA GLN A 49 -0.64 -5.37 -2.24
C GLN A 49 -1.48 -4.31 -1.50
N ALA A 50 -1.80 -4.56 -0.23
CA ALA A 50 -2.60 -3.64 0.58
C ALA A 50 -1.85 -2.37 0.99
N THR A 51 -0.52 -2.44 1.11
CA THR A 51 0.37 -1.34 1.50
C THR A 51 1.02 -0.61 0.32
N ASN A 52 0.48 -0.80 -0.89
CA ASN A 52 1.01 -0.19 -2.11
C ASN A 52 2.49 -0.53 -2.39
N TYR A 53 2.89 -1.76 -2.05
CA TYR A 53 4.24 -2.31 -2.22
C TYR A 53 5.33 -1.60 -1.40
N ASN A 54 4.98 -0.93 -0.31
CA ASN A 54 5.95 -0.50 0.69
C ASN A 54 6.34 -1.70 1.57
N GLU A 55 7.61 -2.11 1.53
CA GLU A 55 8.09 -3.32 2.21
C GLU A 55 8.03 -3.19 3.74
N ASP A 56 8.41 -2.05 4.31
CA ASP A 56 8.43 -1.84 5.77
C ASP A 56 7.03 -1.90 6.38
N LEU A 57 6.07 -1.22 5.74
CA LEU A 57 4.67 -1.25 6.16
C LEU A 57 4.07 -2.64 5.97
N ALA A 58 4.46 -3.37 4.92
CA ALA A 58 4.01 -4.74 4.69
C ALA A 58 4.52 -5.69 5.78
N VAL A 59 5.80 -5.59 6.16
CA VAL A 59 6.39 -6.38 7.25
C VAL A 59 5.65 -6.13 8.55
N ALA A 60 5.42 -4.87 8.92
CA ALA A 60 4.65 -4.51 10.11
C ALA A 60 3.21 -5.07 10.07
N ALA A 61 2.55 -4.98 8.92
CA ALA A 61 1.19 -5.49 8.73
C ALA A 61 1.09 -7.02 8.87
N VAL A 62 2.06 -7.77 8.33
CA VAL A 62 2.14 -9.22 8.44
C VAL A 62 2.34 -9.65 9.89
N GLN A 63 3.23 -8.98 10.63
CA GLN A 63 3.45 -9.26 12.05
C GLN A 63 2.17 -9.04 12.87
N ASP A 64 1.49 -7.91 12.69
CA ASP A 64 0.21 -7.63 13.34
C ASP A 64 -0.87 -8.64 12.95
N ALA A 65 -0.89 -9.08 11.68
CA ALA A 65 -1.80 -10.10 11.20
C ALA A 65 -1.57 -11.44 11.90
N TRP A 66 -0.32 -11.90 12.05
CA TRP A 66 0.01 -13.13 12.78
C TRP A 66 -0.46 -13.08 14.23
N LEU A 67 -0.22 -11.97 14.92
CA LEU A 67 -0.70 -11.79 16.30
C LEU A 67 -2.24 -11.81 16.40
N ARG A 68 -2.95 -11.27 15.41
CA ARG A 68 -4.42 -11.30 15.36
C ARG A 68 -4.95 -12.68 15.03
N ILE A 69 -4.30 -13.41 14.12
CA ILE A 69 -4.65 -14.80 13.78
C ILE A 69 -4.52 -15.67 15.03
N LEU A 70 -3.40 -15.56 15.75
CA LEU A 70 -3.17 -16.32 16.98
C LEU A 70 -4.24 -16.01 18.04
N ARG A 71 -4.54 -14.73 18.28
CA ARG A 71 -5.56 -14.32 19.25
C ARG A 71 -6.98 -14.78 18.90
N LYS A 72 -7.28 -14.94 17.61
CA LYS A 72 -8.62 -15.31 17.13
C LYS A 72 -8.73 -16.79 16.72
N ALA A 73 -7.65 -17.56 16.79
CA ALA A 73 -7.57 -18.94 16.33
C ALA A 73 -8.60 -19.85 17.03
N GLU A 74 -8.82 -19.69 18.33
CA GLU A 74 -9.80 -20.47 19.10
C GLU A 74 -11.24 -20.19 18.67
N THR A 75 -11.52 -18.94 18.34
CA THR A 75 -12.86 -18.44 17.98
C THR A 75 -13.19 -18.58 16.50
N TYR A 76 -12.31 -19.20 15.71
CA TYR A 76 -12.53 -19.36 14.28
C TYR A 76 -13.67 -20.34 13.97
N ASP A 77 -14.58 -19.90 13.11
CA ASP A 77 -15.75 -20.65 12.68
C ASP A 77 -15.67 -20.95 11.17
N PRO A 78 -15.51 -22.23 10.77
CA PRO A 78 -15.38 -22.63 9.36
C PRO A 78 -16.68 -22.47 8.55
N THR A 79 -17.84 -22.25 9.18
CA THR A 79 -19.12 -22.04 8.47
C THR A 79 -19.24 -20.64 7.87
N ARG A 80 -18.50 -19.67 8.41
CA ARG A 80 -18.57 -18.25 8.00
C ARG A 80 -17.65 -17.91 6.84
N ALA A 81 -16.47 -18.51 6.81
CA ALA A 81 -15.47 -18.29 5.76
C ALA A 81 -14.43 -19.40 5.77
N THR A 82 -13.74 -19.61 4.65
CA THR A 82 -12.54 -20.44 4.61
C THR A 82 -11.39 -19.79 5.37
N VAL A 83 -10.44 -20.60 5.87
CA VAL A 83 -9.27 -20.12 6.61
C VAL A 83 -8.48 -19.13 5.76
N LYS A 84 -8.26 -19.45 4.48
CA LYS A 84 -7.53 -18.58 3.53
C LYS A 84 -8.21 -17.21 3.37
N THR A 85 -9.53 -17.17 3.28
CA THR A 85 -10.28 -15.91 3.18
C THR A 85 -10.22 -15.13 4.49
N TRP A 86 -10.38 -15.82 5.62
CA TRP A 86 -10.33 -15.22 6.95
C TRP A 86 -8.97 -14.60 7.28
N VAL A 87 -7.85 -15.30 7.01
CA VAL A 87 -6.51 -14.76 7.26
C VAL A 87 -6.17 -13.59 6.32
N LYS A 88 -6.66 -13.60 5.07
CA LYS A 88 -6.51 -12.48 4.13
C LYS A 88 -7.25 -11.23 4.60
N ASP A 89 -8.47 -11.40 5.12
CA ASP A 89 -9.25 -10.29 5.69
C ASP A 89 -8.55 -9.69 6.91
N ILE A 90 -8.04 -10.53 7.82
CA ILE A 90 -7.23 -10.07 8.97
C ILE A 90 -6.00 -9.29 8.48
N THR A 91 -5.29 -9.81 7.48
CA THR A 91 -4.07 -9.19 6.94
C THR A 91 -4.35 -7.86 6.27
N TYR A 92 -5.43 -7.78 5.48
CA TYR A 92 -5.88 -6.52 4.88
C TYR A 92 -6.22 -5.49 5.95
N LYS A 93 -6.96 -5.88 6.99
CA LYS A 93 -7.30 -4.98 8.12
C LYS A 93 -6.04 -4.51 8.85
N SER A 94 -5.07 -5.40 9.10
CA SER A 94 -3.78 -5.02 9.68
C SER A 94 -3.03 -4.02 8.80
N ALA A 95 -2.98 -4.25 7.48
CA ALA A 95 -2.34 -3.32 6.54
C ALA A 95 -3.01 -1.94 6.53
N VAL A 96 -4.34 -1.90 6.53
CA VAL A 96 -5.10 -0.64 6.63
C VAL A 96 -4.83 0.06 7.96
N ASP A 97 -4.72 -0.68 9.06
CA ASP A 97 -4.42 -0.09 10.37
C ASP A 97 -2.99 0.47 10.43
N VAL A 98 -2.02 -0.23 9.86
CA VAL A 98 -0.63 0.26 9.71
C VAL A 98 -0.59 1.51 8.83
N LEU A 99 -1.25 1.51 7.67
CA LEU A 99 -1.37 2.69 6.81
C LEU A 99 -2.03 3.86 7.55
N ARG A 100 -3.11 3.60 8.30
CA ARG A 100 -3.80 4.64 9.07
C ARG A 100 -2.86 5.25 10.11
N LYS A 101 -2.05 4.44 10.80
CA LYS A 101 -1.04 4.93 11.76
C LYS A 101 0.03 5.76 11.05
N HIS A 102 0.56 5.25 9.94
CA HIS A 102 1.58 5.92 9.14
C HIS A 102 1.11 7.30 8.65
N TYR A 103 -0.07 7.37 8.03
CA TYR A 103 -0.63 8.65 7.56
C TYR A 103 -1.06 9.57 8.71
N LYS A 104 -1.53 9.04 9.84
CA LYS A 104 -1.85 9.85 11.01
C LYS A 104 -0.59 10.46 11.62
N HIS A 105 0.48 9.68 11.75
CA HIS A 105 1.76 10.18 12.23
C HIS A 105 2.28 11.26 11.29
N ASN A 106 2.34 10.98 9.99
CA ASN A 106 2.76 11.96 8.98
C ASN A 106 1.89 13.24 8.96
N ARG A 107 0.56 13.12 9.13
CA ARG A 107 -0.33 14.28 9.21
C ARG A 107 -0.14 15.08 10.50
N ASN A 108 0.05 14.43 11.63
CA ASN A 108 0.27 15.11 12.91
C ASN A 108 1.63 15.80 12.94
N THR A 109 2.64 15.21 12.29
CA THR A 109 3.93 15.85 12.02
C THR A 109 3.75 17.08 11.15
N SER A 110 3.02 16.96 10.03
CA SER A 110 2.77 18.09 9.12
C SER A 110 1.98 19.25 9.75
N LEU A 111 1.12 19.00 10.74
CA LEU A 111 0.34 20.05 11.43
C LEU A 111 1.06 20.65 12.64
N SER A 112 2.08 19.97 13.19
CA SER A 112 2.89 20.54 14.29
C SER A 112 3.92 21.54 13.77
N ASN A 113 4.21 21.54 12.46
CA ASN A 113 5.19 22.41 11.83
C ASN A 113 4.69 23.83 11.51
N ASP A 114 3.38 24.12 11.67
CA ASP A 114 2.81 25.45 11.40
C ASP A 114 2.62 26.33 12.67
N ASP A 115 2.86 25.81 13.89
CA ASP A 115 2.67 26.55 15.16
C ASP A 115 3.98 26.90 15.90
N ALA A 116 5.15 26.75 15.25
CA ALA A 116 6.41 27.24 15.80
C ALA A 116 6.57 28.76 15.55
N VAL A 117 5.85 29.55 16.34
CA VAL A 117 6.15 30.99 16.49
C VAL A 117 7.49 31.11 17.22
N PRO A 118 8.52 31.75 16.63
CA PRO A 118 9.73 32.07 17.39
C PRO A 118 9.39 33.24 18.32
N THR A 119 9.25 32.95 19.61
CA THR A 119 9.30 34.00 20.63
C THR A 119 10.77 34.30 20.90
N ASP A 120 11.31 35.27 20.17
CA ASP A 120 12.55 35.94 20.54
C ASP A 120 12.31 36.72 21.85
N ALA A 121 13.02 36.35 22.91
CA ALA A 121 13.27 37.22 24.05
C ALA A 121 14.62 36.85 24.67
N ASP A 122 15.61 37.71 24.42
CA ASP A 122 16.98 37.66 24.90
C ASP A 122 17.11 37.61 26.43
N GLY A 123 18.14 36.89 26.91
CA GLY A 123 18.51 36.88 28.32
C GLY A 123 19.71 35.99 28.68
N ASP A 124 20.87 36.29 28.08
CA ASP A 124 22.22 36.15 28.67
C ASP A 124 22.60 34.84 29.41
N SER A 125 23.41 34.00 28.76
CA SER A 125 24.61 33.48 29.44
C SER A 125 25.68 33.01 28.45
N LEU A 126 26.68 33.86 28.29
CA LEU A 126 27.98 33.52 27.72
C LEU A 126 28.71 32.53 28.64
N ALA A 127 28.70 31.25 28.29
CA ALA A 127 29.63 30.26 28.85
C ALA A 127 30.16 29.32 27.76
N THR A 128 31.18 29.79 27.04
CA THR A 128 32.49 29.13 26.98
C THR A 128 32.49 27.60 26.88
N ARG A 129 32.54 27.06 25.65
CA ARG A 129 33.67 26.23 25.14
C ARG A 129 33.24 25.25 24.06
N THR A 130 34.01 25.28 22.98
CA THR A 130 34.56 24.10 22.31
C THR A 130 34.81 22.96 23.29
N GLY A 131 33.93 21.95 23.29
CA GLY A 131 34.02 20.81 24.19
C GLY A 131 33.28 19.62 23.60
N ALA A 132 33.98 18.49 23.51
CA ALA A 132 33.51 17.21 22.99
C ALA A 132 32.39 16.60 23.85
N GLY A 133 31.21 17.23 23.87
CA GLY A 133 30.09 16.86 24.75
C GLY A 133 28.70 16.85 24.09
N HIS A 134 28.53 17.43 22.89
CA HIS A 134 27.21 17.43 22.23
C HIS A 134 26.76 16.01 21.79
N TRP A 135 27.71 15.10 21.56
CA TRP A 135 27.45 13.69 21.25
C TRP A 135 26.96 12.87 22.46
N LEU A 136 26.96 13.45 23.67
CA LEU A 136 26.55 12.80 24.92
C LEU A 136 25.30 13.45 25.55
N ALA A 137 24.55 14.25 24.80
CA ALA A 137 23.21 14.63 25.21
C ALA A 137 22.36 13.35 25.24
N THR A 138 21.87 12.97 26.43
CA THR A 138 20.90 11.89 26.57
C THR A 138 19.66 12.28 25.80
N VAL A 139 19.43 11.62 24.66
CA VAL A 139 18.22 11.74 23.86
C VAL A 139 17.03 11.45 24.79
N THR A 140 16.33 12.52 25.21
CA THR A 140 15.19 12.44 26.12
C THR A 140 13.94 11.89 25.42
N ASP A 141 13.88 12.04 24.10
CA ASP A 141 12.87 11.43 23.24
C ASP A 141 13.50 11.03 21.88
N PRO A 142 13.62 9.73 21.57
CA PRO A 142 14.17 9.25 20.30
C PRO A 142 13.45 9.81 19.06
N ASP A 143 12.15 10.11 19.15
CA ASP A 143 11.33 10.58 18.02
C ASP A 143 11.68 12.03 17.62
N GLU A 144 12.15 12.87 18.55
CA GLU A 144 12.48 14.29 18.28
C GLU A 144 13.77 14.45 17.46
N THR A 145 14.61 13.40 17.43
CA THR A 145 15.86 13.37 16.67
C THR A 145 15.74 12.71 15.29
N ALA A 146 14.60 12.10 15.00
CA ALA A 146 14.38 11.45 13.71
C ALA A 146 14.16 12.51 12.63
N CYS A 147 14.97 12.50 11.57
CA CYS A 147 14.72 13.34 10.40
C CYS A 147 13.35 13.00 9.81
N GLU A 148 12.44 13.98 9.73
CA GLU A 148 11.11 13.88 9.09
C GLU A 148 11.16 13.59 7.58
N LEU A 149 12.36 13.46 7.00
CA LEU A 149 12.54 13.19 5.60
C LEU A 149 12.36 11.69 5.31
N PRO A 150 11.66 11.35 4.20
CA PRO A 150 11.58 9.96 3.76
C PRO A 150 12.99 9.38 3.56
N SER A 151 13.13 8.09 3.85
CA SER A 151 14.40 7.37 3.70
C SER A 151 14.98 7.59 2.29
N PRO A 152 16.32 7.58 2.10
CA PRO A 152 16.91 7.66 0.77
C PRO A 152 16.32 6.66 -0.23
N GLU A 153 15.97 5.45 0.21
CA GLU A 153 15.31 4.44 -0.63
C GLU A 153 13.87 4.85 -1.01
N ASP A 154 13.11 5.41 -0.07
CA ASP A 154 11.76 5.95 -0.32
C ASP A 154 11.80 7.13 -1.28
N ARG A 155 12.83 7.99 -1.21
CA ARG A 155 13.02 9.11 -2.14
C ARG A 155 13.29 8.62 -3.55
N VAL A 156 14.13 7.58 -3.69
CA VAL A 156 14.40 6.95 -4.99
C VAL A 156 13.12 6.31 -5.53
N TYR A 157 12.41 5.54 -4.71
CA TYR A 157 11.14 4.93 -5.11
C TYR A 157 10.08 5.97 -5.51
N GLY A 158 9.94 7.04 -4.73
CA GLY A 158 9.06 8.18 -5.04
C GLY A 158 9.40 8.82 -6.39
N SER A 159 10.68 9.06 -6.67
CA SER A 159 11.12 9.62 -7.95
C SER A 159 10.84 8.69 -9.14
N GLN A 160 10.99 7.37 -8.95
CA GLN A 160 10.67 6.37 -9.95
C GLN A 160 9.16 6.32 -10.22
N LEU A 161 8.35 6.34 -9.16
CA LEU A 161 6.90 6.38 -9.23
C LEU A 161 6.44 7.65 -9.97
N GLU A 162 6.97 8.83 -9.63
CA GLU A 162 6.64 10.10 -10.29
C GLU A 162 6.96 10.04 -11.79
N ARG A 163 8.13 9.52 -12.16
CA ARG A 163 8.52 9.35 -13.57
C ARG A 163 7.57 8.41 -14.31
N VAL A 164 7.17 7.31 -13.70
CA VAL A 164 6.21 6.36 -14.28
C VAL A 164 4.84 7.00 -14.43
N MET A 165 4.36 7.70 -13.39
CA MET A 165 3.09 8.42 -13.40
C MET A 165 3.05 9.47 -14.51
N ARG A 166 4.08 10.31 -14.64
CA ARG A 166 4.21 11.30 -15.72
C ARG A 166 4.17 10.64 -17.10
N THR A 167 4.98 9.60 -17.30
CA THR A 167 4.98 8.84 -18.56
C THR A 167 3.60 8.30 -18.88
N CYS A 168 2.87 7.77 -17.90
CA CYS A 168 1.52 7.24 -18.11
C CYS A 168 0.48 8.35 -18.36
N LEU A 169 0.61 9.50 -17.71
CA LEU A 169 -0.25 10.67 -17.98
C LEU A 169 -0.07 11.15 -19.42
N ASP A 170 1.16 11.16 -19.93
CA ASP A 170 1.45 11.55 -21.32
C ASP A 170 0.87 10.58 -22.36
N THR A 171 0.53 9.34 -21.96
CA THR A 171 -0.18 8.39 -22.85
C THR A 171 -1.70 8.60 -22.89
N LEU A 172 -2.26 9.42 -22.01
CA LEU A 172 -3.69 9.68 -22.02
C LEU A 172 -4.06 10.51 -23.26
N PRO A 173 -5.14 10.15 -23.98
CA PRO A 173 -5.56 10.91 -25.15
C PRO A 173 -5.92 12.36 -24.78
N THR A 174 -5.33 13.30 -25.53
CA THR A 174 -5.61 14.73 -25.54
C THR A 174 -5.83 15.15 -26.99
N GLY A 175 -6.98 15.70 -27.37
CA GLY A 175 -7.28 16.09 -28.76
C GLY A 175 -8.75 16.49 -28.95
N ASP A 176 -9.23 16.52 -30.21
CA ASP A 176 -10.62 16.88 -30.63
C ASP A 176 -11.73 15.95 -30.07
N GLY A 177 -11.38 15.06 -29.14
CA GLY A 177 -12.27 14.13 -28.44
C GLY A 177 -12.16 14.29 -26.91
N PRO A 178 -12.49 13.25 -26.12
CA PRO A 178 -12.48 13.33 -24.66
C PRO A 178 -11.09 13.62 -24.09
N ASN A 179 -10.93 14.77 -23.43
CA ASN A 179 -9.68 15.15 -22.78
C ASN A 179 -9.53 14.46 -21.42
N TYR A 180 -9.06 13.20 -21.45
CA TYR A 180 -8.89 12.37 -20.26
C TYR A 180 -7.85 12.92 -19.29
N ARG A 181 -6.82 13.61 -19.81
CA ARG A 181 -5.76 14.19 -19.01
C ARG A 181 -6.29 15.33 -18.15
N LEU A 182 -6.93 16.32 -18.76
CA LEU A 182 -7.51 17.44 -18.02
C LEU A 182 -8.61 16.98 -17.06
N ALA A 183 -9.45 16.04 -17.48
CA ALA A 183 -10.47 15.48 -16.59
C ALA A 183 -9.87 14.82 -15.33
N MET A 184 -8.71 14.18 -15.48
CA MET A 184 -7.98 13.59 -14.35
C MET A 184 -7.37 14.68 -13.46
N GLU A 185 -6.71 15.69 -14.05
CA GLU A 185 -6.11 16.81 -13.32
C GLU A 185 -7.15 17.55 -12.47
N LEU A 186 -8.30 17.91 -13.07
CA LEU A 186 -9.40 18.59 -12.37
C LEU A 186 -10.02 17.73 -11.24
N SER A 187 -9.92 16.41 -11.32
CA SER A 187 -10.43 15.51 -10.26
C SER A 187 -9.55 15.47 -9.01
N LEU A 188 -8.32 16.00 -9.09
CA LEU A 188 -7.40 16.13 -7.97
C LEU A 188 -7.59 17.45 -7.22
N GLU A 189 -8.29 18.42 -7.81
CA GLU A 189 -8.59 19.69 -7.14
C GLU A 189 -9.62 19.48 -6.02
N GLU A 190 -9.29 19.89 -4.79
CA GLU A 190 -10.17 19.72 -3.65
C GLU A 190 -11.45 20.57 -3.80
N GLY A 191 -12.61 19.93 -3.64
CA GLY A 191 -13.91 20.60 -3.64
C GLY A 191 -14.53 20.86 -5.02
N LEU A 192 -13.87 20.48 -6.12
CA LEU A 192 -14.41 20.69 -7.46
C LEU A 192 -15.53 19.68 -7.78
N SER A 193 -16.72 20.17 -8.11
CA SER A 193 -17.83 19.29 -8.50
C SER A 193 -17.71 18.86 -9.97
N TYR A 194 -18.30 17.73 -10.32
CA TYR A 194 -18.36 17.29 -11.74
C TYR A 194 -19.09 18.29 -12.65
N ALA A 195 -19.98 19.12 -12.11
CA ALA A 195 -20.62 20.19 -12.87
C ALA A 195 -19.61 21.31 -13.20
N ASP A 196 -18.79 21.71 -12.23
CA ASP A 196 -17.74 22.72 -12.41
C ASP A 196 -16.64 22.22 -13.36
N MET A 197 -16.26 20.95 -13.23
CA MET A 197 -15.35 20.28 -14.18
C MET A 197 -15.89 20.33 -15.61
N THR A 198 -17.21 20.19 -15.79
CA THR A 198 -17.84 20.22 -17.12
C THR A 198 -17.64 21.59 -17.77
N VAL A 199 -17.79 22.68 -17.02
CA VAL A 199 -17.54 24.04 -17.52
C VAL A 199 -16.10 24.18 -18.00
N ARG A 200 -15.12 23.77 -17.17
CA ARG A 200 -13.69 23.86 -17.52
C ARG A 200 -13.29 23.00 -18.72
N LEU A 201 -13.89 21.82 -18.85
CA LEU A 201 -13.65 20.93 -19.99
C LEU A 201 -14.34 21.43 -21.27
N GLN A 202 -15.48 22.09 -21.15
CA GLN A 202 -16.22 22.67 -22.27
C GLN A 202 -15.41 23.77 -22.96
N ASP A 203 -14.65 24.57 -22.20
CA ASP A 203 -13.76 25.63 -22.71
C ASP A 203 -12.65 25.10 -23.63
N GLN A 204 -12.22 23.84 -23.43
CA GLN A 204 -11.19 23.19 -24.25
C GLN A 204 -11.77 22.29 -25.35
N THR A 205 -13.09 22.16 -25.42
CA THR A 205 -13.76 21.32 -26.40
C THR A 205 -13.99 22.10 -27.70
N PRO A 206 -13.85 21.49 -28.90
CA PRO A 206 -14.13 22.16 -30.16
C PRO A 206 -15.54 22.79 -30.21
N PRO A 207 -15.70 23.95 -30.86
CA PRO A 207 -16.98 24.66 -30.92
C PRO A 207 -18.05 23.77 -31.59
N GLY A 208 -19.20 23.63 -30.93
CA GLY A 208 -20.36 22.87 -31.42
C GLY A 208 -20.57 21.50 -30.76
N VAL A 209 -19.63 21.03 -29.94
CA VAL A 209 -19.81 19.80 -29.13
C VAL A 209 -20.13 20.18 -27.69
N LEU A 210 -21.34 19.82 -27.23
CA LEU A 210 -21.75 20.02 -25.85
C LEU A 210 -21.49 18.76 -25.03
N ILE A 211 -20.88 18.94 -23.86
CA ILE A 211 -20.57 17.85 -22.92
C ILE A 211 -21.44 17.94 -21.66
N ASN A 212 -21.70 16.81 -21.03
CA ASN A 212 -22.47 16.73 -19.78
C ASN A 212 -21.66 16.12 -18.63
N ALA A 213 -22.14 16.32 -17.39
CA ALA A 213 -21.43 15.87 -16.19
C ALA A 213 -21.28 14.34 -16.08
N GLU A 214 -22.22 13.56 -16.64
CA GLU A 214 -22.12 12.10 -16.67
C GLU A 214 -21.03 11.60 -17.63
N GLN A 215 -20.84 12.28 -18.77
CA GLN A 215 -19.73 12.04 -19.67
C GLN A 215 -18.41 12.35 -18.97
N VAL A 216 -18.30 13.47 -18.25
CA VAL A 216 -17.10 13.82 -17.47
C VAL A 216 -16.79 12.76 -16.41
N ARG A 217 -17.80 12.30 -15.65
CA ARG A 217 -17.65 11.16 -14.72
C ARG A 217 -17.17 9.89 -15.42
N GLY A 218 -17.67 9.64 -16.63
CA GLY A 218 -17.21 8.56 -17.50
C GLY A 218 -15.74 8.71 -17.89
N TRP A 219 -15.31 9.92 -18.25
CA TRP A 219 -13.93 10.23 -18.62
C TRP A 219 -12.98 10.05 -17.46
N VAL A 220 -13.30 10.56 -16.27
CA VAL A 220 -12.49 10.35 -15.04
C VAL A 220 -12.33 8.86 -14.75
N ARG A 221 -13.42 8.09 -14.76
CA ARG A 221 -13.35 6.63 -14.55
C ARG A 221 -12.45 5.94 -15.57
N GLN A 222 -12.57 6.29 -16.85
CA GLN A 222 -11.75 5.71 -17.92
C GLN A 222 -10.27 6.14 -17.80
N ALA A 223 -10.00 7.40 -17.47
CA ALA A 223 -8.66 7.93 -17.23
C ALA A 223 -7.98 7.18 -16.08
N THR A 224 -8.64 7.05 -14.92
CA THR A 224 -8.16 6.29 -13.77
C THR A 224 -7.89 4.83 -14.12
N GLN A 225 -8.79 4.19 -14.87
CA GLN A 225 -8.59 2.79 -15.28
C GLN A 225 -7.41 2.62 -16.24
N ARG A 226 -7.20 3.53 -17.18
CA ARG A 226 -6.05 3.52 -18.09
C ARG A 226 -4.74 3.77 -17.35
N MET A 227 -4.70 4.78 -16.49
CA MET A 227 -3.55 5.05 -15.63
C MET A 227 -3.19 3.84 -14.77
N ARG A 228 -4.17 3.26 -14.08
CA ARG A 228 -3.95 2.06 -13.25
C ARG A 228 -3.33 0.93 -14.07
N ARG A 229 -3.82 0.67 -15.28
CA ARG A 229 -3.26 -0.35 -16.18
C ARG A 229 -1.82 -0.04 -16.59
N CYS A 230 -1.55 1.20 -17.02
CA CYS A 230 -0.21 1.64 -17.44
C CYS A 230 0.80 1.56 -16.30
N VAL A 231 0.45 2.11 -15.13
CA VAL A 231 1.30 2.12 -13.93
C VAL A 231 1.56 0.70 -13.45
N SER A 232 0.52 -0.13 -13.38
CA SER A 232 0.70 -1.53 -12.95
C SER A 232 1.61 -2.32 -13.89
N ALA A 233 1.54 -2.05 -15.19
CA ALA A 233 2.40 -2.70 -16.18
C ALA A 233 3.85 -2.24 -16.05
N LYS A 234 4.10 -0.93 -15.84
CA LYS A 234 5.45 -0.37 -15.72
C LYS A 234 6.12 -0.68 -14.38
N LEU A 235 5.36 -0.79 -13.29
CA LEU A 235 5.87 -1.14 -11.96
C LEU A 235 5.86 -2.65 -11.68
N GLY A 236 5.46 -3.49 -12.65
CA GLY A 236 5.43 -4.94 -12.49
C GLY A 236 4.35 -5.46 -11.52
N TRP A 237 3.37 -4.62 -11.16
CA TRP A 237 2.23 -5.02 -10.32
C TRP A 237 1.22 -5.89 -11.06
N THR A 238 1.33 -5.99 -12.39
CA THR A 238 0.55 -6.93 -13.18
C THR A 238 0.99 -8.36 -12.93
N ARG A 239 0.05 -9.22 -12.53
CA ARG A 239 0.26 -10.68 -12.49
C ARG A 239 0.80 -11.13 -13.86
N PRO A 240 1.90 -11.90 -13.93
CA PRO A 240 2.37 -12.43 -15.21
C PRO A 240 1.20 -13.17 -15.87
N PRO A 241 1.00 -13.02 -17.19
CA PRO A 241 0.01 -13.81 -17.90
C PRO A 241 0.29 -15.27 -17.58
N LYS A 242 -0.75 -16.03 -17.20
CA LYS A 242 -0.61 -17.48 -17.02
C LYS A 242 -0.09 -18.01 -18.35
N GLY A 243 1.20 -18.33 -18.41
CA GLY A 243 1.80 -18.98 -19.57
C GLY A 243 0.99 -20.25 -19.81
N ASN A 244 0.33 -20.32 -20.97
CA ASN A 244 0.01 -21.62 -21.51
C ASN A 244 1.35 -22.36 -21.65
N PRO A 245 1.47 -23.62 -21.20
CA PRO A 245 2.65 -24.40 -21.52
C PRO A 245 2.69 -24.49 -23.05
N ALA A 246 3.60 -23.75 -23.67
CA ALA A 246 3.96 -23.97 -25.04
C ALA A 246 4.47 -25.40 -25.11
N VAL A 247 3.76 -26.21 -25.87
CA VAL A 247 4.15 -27.56 -26.21
C VAL A 247 5.43 -27.43 -27.02
N ASP A 248 6.55 -27.82 -26.43
CA ASP A 248 7.75 -28.16 -27.18
C ASP A 248 7.40 -29.35 -28.07
N GLN A 249 7.06 -29.08 -29.33
CA GLN A 249 7.20 -30.08 -30.37
C GLN A 249 8.64 -29.98 -30.86
N GLU A 250 9.48 -30.87 -30.34
CA GLU A 250 10.76 -31.23 -30.94
C GLU A 250 10.54 -31.62 -32.40
N GLU A 251 10.93 -30.71 -33.28
CA GLU A 251 11.12 -30.94 -34.69
C GLU A 251 12.33 -31.87 -34.86
N THR A 252 12.06 -33.18 -34.84
CA THR A 252 12.98 -34.21 -35.30
C THR A 252 13.10 -34.10 -36.82
N ARG A 253 14.07 -33.30 -37.28
CA ARG A 253 14.59 -33.40 -38.65
C ARG A 253 16.05 -32.94 -38.75
N ALA A 254 16.96 -33.87 -38.51
CA ALA A 254 18.20 -34.09 -39.26
C ALA A 254 18.83 -35.41 -38.80
#